data_AF-F3GMN2-F1
#
_entry.id   AF-F3GMN2-F1
#
_cell.length_a   1.000
_cell.length_b   1.000
_cell.length_c   1.000
_cell.angle_alpha   90.00
_cell.angle_beta   90.00
_cell.angle_gamma   90.00
#
_symmetry.space_group_name_H-M   'P 1'
#
loop_
_entity.id
_entity.type
_entity.pdbx_description
1 polymer ?
#
loop_
_entity_poly.entity_id
_entity_poly.type
_entity_poly.pdbx_seq_one_letter_code
_entity_poly.pdbx_strand_id
1 'polypeptide(L)'
;DGLILRDIEEILRVSGVGMPPYTKWGRTRSGCYFCFYQQKIEWVKLKETHPDLYEKAKEYEVPFEKTGNFFTWSQGESLAELEQPERMAQIKRDHALRVERMAQRKDNST
;
A
#
# COMPACT_ATOMS: atom_id res chain seq x y z
N ASP A 1 29.16 13.00 -0.43
CA ASP A 1 28.23 12.50 0.60
C ASP A 1 26.83 12.37 0.06
N GLY A 2 26.18 11.24 0.35
CA GLY A 2 24.79 10.96 -0.01
C GLY A 2 23.96 10.82 1.25
N LEU A 3 22.86 11.55 1.32
CA LEU A 3 21.87 11.42 2.38
C LEU A 3 21.08 10.11 2.18
N ILE A 4 20.82 9.40 3.27
CA ILE A 4 19.94 8.22 3.28
C ILE A 4 18.53 8.63 3.74
N LEU A 5 17.55 7.72 3.56
CA LEU A 5 16.15 7.98 3.91
C LEU A 5 15.98 8.55 5.33
N ARG A 6 16.69 8.00 6.30
CA ARG A 6 16.63 8.45 7.70
C ARG A 6 17.06 9.91 7.87
N ASP A 7 18.06 10.34 7.12
CA ASP A 7 18.53 11.73 7.16
C ASP A 7 17.46 12.67 6.59
N ILE A 8 16.79 12.25 5.51
CA ILE A 8 15.70 13.01 4.89
C ILE A 8 14.50 13.11 5.85
N GLU A 9 14.12 12.01 6.51
CA GLU A 9 13.05 11.99 7.51
C GLU A 9 13.33 12.95 8.67
N GLU A 10 14.58 12.99 9.14
CA GLU A 10 14.99 13.89 10.21
C GLU A 10 14.93 15.36 9.77
N ILE A 11 15.41 15.68 8.57
CA ILE A 11 15.33 17.04 8.01
C ILE A 11 13.87 17.51 7.91
N LEU A 12 12.97 16.65 7.41
CA LEU A 12 11.54 16.97 7.31
C LEU A 12 10.90 17.22 8.68
N ARG A 13 11.32 16.47 9.70
CA ARG A 13 10.83 16.62 11.07
C ARG A 13 11.32 17.92 11.72
N VAL A 14 12.62 18.19 11.62
CA VAL A 14 13.26 19.38 12.26
C VAL A 14 12.83 20.69 11.58
N SER A 15 12.57 20.67 10.27
CA SER A 15 12.05 21.83 9.53
C SER A 15 10.57 22.13 9.81
N GLY A 16 9.86 21.28 10.56
CA GLY A 16 8.43 21.45 10.85
C GLY A 16 7.49 21.06 9.71
N VAL A 17 8.01 20.55 8.59
CA VAL A 17 7.21 20.05 7.45
C VAL A 17 6.49 18.75 7.80
N GLY A 18 7.19 17.85 8.51
CA GLY A 18 6.69 16.52 8.88
C GLY A 18 6.61 15.55 7.70
N MET A 19 6.17 14.32 7.97
CA MET A 19 6.02 13.29 6.94
C MET A 19 4.72 13.46 6.15
N PRO A 20 4.69 13.08 4.86
CA PRO A 20 3.47 13.16 4.06
C PRO A 20 2.30 12.43 4.72
N PRO A 21 1.07 12.98 4.72
CA PRO A 21 -0.06 12.42 5.47
C PRO A 21 -0.39 10.96 5.14
N TYR A 22 -0.18 10.53 3.90
CA TYR A 22 -0.46 9.16 3.47
C TYR A 22 0.39 8.11 4.18
N THR A 23 1.55 8.49 4.71
CA THR A 23 2.41 7.60 5.49
C THR A 23 1.74 7.14 6.78
N LYS A 24 0.82 7.94 7.35
CA LYS A 24 0.14 7.64 8.62
C LYS A 24 -0.74 6.40 8.57
N TRP A 25 -1.33 6.09 7.41
CA TRP A 25 -2.12 4.87 7.22
C TRP A 25 -1.30 3.76 6.53
N GLY A 26 0.02 3.89 6.47
CA GLY A 26 0.92 2.81 6.05
C GLY A 26 1.21 2.73 4.56
N ARG A 27 0.96 3.82 3.81
CA ARG A 27 1.36 3.97 2.41
C ARG A 27 2.80 4.46 2.30
N THR A 28 3.56 3.86 1.40
CA THR A 28 5.04 4.03 1.39
C THR A 28 5.61 4.88 0.27
N ARG A 29 4.88 5.08 -0.84
CA ARG A 29 5.45 5.69 -2.06
C ARG A 29 4.70 6.91 -2.59
N SER A 30 3.37 6.92 -2.57
CA SER A 30 2.57 8.04 -3.07
C SER A 30 1.20 8.06 -2.41
N GLY A 31 0.58 9.25 -2.34
CA GLY A 31 -0.76 9.43 -1.80
C GLY A 31 -1.91 9.07 -2.74
N CYS A 32 -1.63 8.47 -3.91
CA CYS A 32 -2.67 8.05 -4.84
C CYS A 32 -3.50 6.91 -4.23
N TYR A 33 -4.83 7.00 -4.37
CA TYR A 33 -5.75 5.95 -3.93
C TYR A 33 -6.03 4.89 -5.01
N PHE A 34 -5.56 5.12 -6.24
CA PHE A 34 -5.56 4.16 -7.35
C PHE A 34 -4.14 4.05 -7.91
N CYS A 35 -3.52 2.87 -7.81
CA CYS A 35 -2.16 2.66 -8.30
C CYS A 35 -1.82 1.17 -8.44
N PHE A 36 -1.35 0.75 -9.62
CA PHE A 36 -0.89 -0.63 -9.87
C PHE A 36 0.30 -1.08 -9.01
N TYR A 37 1.06 -0.12 -8.46
CA TYR A 37 2.22 -0.40 -7.60
C TYR A 37 1.88 -0.41 -6.10
N GLN A 38 0.59 -0.31 -5.76
CA GLN A 38 0.13 -0.43 -4.39
C GLN A 38 0.18 -1.89 -3.93
N GLN A 39 0.82 -2.13 -2.79
CA GLN A 39 0.89 -3.47 -2.22
C GLN A 39 -0.48 -3.91 -1.72
N LYS A 40 -0.74 -5.22 -1.72
CA LYS A 40 -2.01 -5.79 -1.22
C LYS A 40 -2.35 -5.31 0.20
N ILE A 41 -1.35 -5.19 1.06
CA ILE A 41 -1.55 -4.65 2.42
C ILE A 41 -1.96 -3.18 2.43
N GLU A 42 -1.46 -2.37 1.49
CA GLU A 42 -1.81 -0.96 1.39
C GLU A 42 -3.26 -0.80 0.88
N TRP A 43 -3.76 -1.72 0.05
CA TRP A 43 -5.19 -1.81 -0.28
C TRP A 43 -6.07 -2.13 0.92
N VAL A 44 -5.65 -3.10 1.75
CA VAL A 44 -6.35 -3.42 3.01
C VAL A 44 -6.41 -2.20 3.92
N LYS A 45 -5.28 -1.53 4.13
CA LYS A 45 -5.22 -0.32 4.97
C LYS A 45 -6.07 0.81 4.39
N LEU A 46 -6.05 1.01 3.06
CA LEU A 46 -6.90 2.00 2.40
C LEU A 46 -8.38 1.75 2.66
N LYS A 47 -8.86 0.49 2.55
CA LYS A 47 -10.26 0.13 2.89
C LYS A 47 -10.60 0.47 4.34
N GLU A 48 -9.68 0.19 5.26
CA GLU A 48 -9.89 0.40 6.70
C GLU A 48 -9.87 1.88 7.10
N THR A 49 -9.05 2.70 6.45
CA THR A 49 -8.86 4.11 6.84
C THR A 49 -9.64 5.09 5.96
N HIS A 50 -9.84 4.78 4.69
CA HIS A 50 -10.50 5.61 3.69
C HIS A 50 -11.41 4.74 2.78
N PRO A 51 -12.49 4.14 3.33
CA PRO A 51 -13.36 3.25 2.56
C PRO A 51 -13.99 3.93 1.33
N ASP A 52 -14.23 5.23 1.38
CA ASP A 52 -14.75 6.03 0.27
C ASP A 52 -13.77 6.10 -0.91
N LEU A 53 -12.47 6.26 -0.62
CA LEU A 53 -11.42 6.23 -1.65
C LEU A 53 -11.21 4.83 -2.21
N TYR A 54 -11.41 3.80 -1.38
CA TYR A 54 -11.38 2.41 -1.83
C TYR A 54 -12.51 2.11 -2.82
N GLU A 55 -13.74 2.54 -2.53
CA GLU A 55 -14.85 2.39 -3.48
C GLU A 55 -14.61 3.14 -4.79
N LYS A 56 -14.09 4.38 -4.75
CA LYS A 56 -13.70 5.11 -5.95
C LYS A 56 -12.63 4.37 -6.76
N ALA A 57 -11.68 3.70 -6.11
CA ALA A 57 -10.70 2.88 -6.81
C ALA A 57 -11.36 1.69 -7.50
N LYS A 58 -12.30 1.01 -6.84
CA LYS A 58 -13.07 -0.11 -7.42
C LYS A 58 -13.83 0.29 -8.67
N GLU A 59 -14.44 1.46 -8.69
CA GLU A 59 -15.20 1.97 -9.83
C GLU A 59 -14.37 2.08 -11.12
N TYR A 60 -13.04 2.17 -11.02
CA TYR A 60 -12.15 2.20 -12.19
C TYR A 60 -11.76 0.81 -12.72
N GLU A 61 -12.01 -0.28 -11.98
CA GLU A 61 -11.81 -1.65 -12.48
C GLU A 61 -12.97 -2.03 -13.41
N VAL A 62 -13.02 -1.40 -14.58
CA VAL A 62 -14.04 -1.63 -15.61
C VAL A 62 -13.41 -2.26 -16.87
N PRO A 63 -14.16 -3.07 -17.64
CA PRO A 63 -13.69 -3.58 -18.91
C PRO A 63 -13.37 -2.43 -19.87
N PHE A 64 -12.21 -2.49 -20.51
CA PHE A 64 -11.83 -1.52 -21.52
C PHE A 64 -12.66 -1.70 -22.78
N GLU A 65 -13.58 -0.76 -23.05
CA GLU A 65 -14.61 -0.88 -24.09
C GLU A 65 -14.08 -1.28 -25.48
N LYS A 66 -12.88 -0.84 -25.85
CA LYS A 66 -12.33 -1.09 -27.20
C LYS A 66 -11.81 -2.51 -27.40
N THR A 67 -11.34 -3.17 -26.35
CA THR A 67 -10.71 -4.51 -26.46
C THR A 67 -11.36 -5.56 -25.58
N GLY A 68 -12.26 -5.16 -24.67
CA GLY A 68 -12.85 -6.02 -23.65
C GLY A 68 -11.88 -6.41 -22.52
N ASN A 69 -10.63 -5.91 -22.53
CA ASN A 69 -9.65 -6.26 -21.50
C ASN A 69 -10.05 -5.69 -20.15
N PHE A 70 -9.99 -6.52 -19.12
CA PHE A 70 -10.25 -6.12 -17.74
C PHE A 70 -8.93 -5.90 -17.00
N PHE A 71 -8.75 -4.73 -16.41
CA PHE A 71 -7.55 -4.38 -15.66
C PHE A 71 -7.89 -4.25 -14.18
N THR A 72 -7.08 -4.90 -13.33
CA THR A 72 -7.18 -4.79 -11.88
C THR A 72 -6.01 -4.00 -11.31
N TRP A 73 -6.25 -3.31 -10.21
CA TRP A 73 -5.19 -2.58 -9.52
C TRP A 73 -4.25 -3.50 -8.76
N SER A 74 -4.79 -4.58 -8.20
CA SER A 74 -4.04 -5.62 -7.51
C SER A 74 -3.69 -6.74 -8.47
N GLN A 75 -2.44 -7.21 -8.42
CA GLN A 75 -2.01 -8.30 -9.28
C GLN A 75 -2.75 -9.61 -8.91
N GLY A 76 -3.44 -10.16 -9.90
CA GLY A 76 -4.12 -11.45 -9.84
C GLY A 76 -5.47 -11.47 -9.12
N GLU A 77 -6.02 -10.31 -8.75
CA GLU A 77 -7.36 -10.19 -8.17
C GLU A 77 -7.89 -8.74 -8.30
N SER A 78 -9.19 -8.59 -8.45
CA SER A 78 -9.91 -7.31 -8.34
C SER A 78 -9.97 -6.82 -6.90
N LEU A 79 -10.28 -5.55 -6.70
CA LEU A 79 -10.57 -5.00 -5.38
C LEU A 79 -11.85 -5.59 -4.77
N ALA A 80 -12.83 -6.00 -5.58
CA ALA A 80 -14.03 -6.69 -5.11
C ALA A 80 -13.72 -8.09 -4.52
N GLU A 81 -12.73 -8.79 -5.08
CA GLU A 81 -12.22 -10.05 -4.51
C GLU A 81 -11.31 -9.79 -3.30
N LEU A 82 -10.52 -8.72 -3.35
CA LEU A 82 -9.57 -8.36 -2.28
C LEU A 82 -10.28 -7.97 -0.98
N GLU A 83 -11.42 -7.27 -1.06
CA GLU A 83 -12.16 -6.76 0.11
C GLU A 83 -12.89 -7.85 0.90
N GLN A 84 -12.91 -9.10 0.43
CA GLN A 84 -13.52 -10.19 1.18
C GLN A 84 -12.81 -10.36 2.54
N PRO A 85 -13.53 -10.47 3.67
CA PRO A 85 -12.93 -10.49 5.01
C PRO A 85 -11.82 -11.54 5.18
N GLU A 86 -12.03 -12.75 4.65
CA GLU A 86 -11.08 -13.86 4.70
C GLU A 86 -9.81 -13.53 3.91
N ARG A 87 -9.99 -12.85 2.77
CA ARG A 87 -8.89 -12.44 1.90
C ARG A 87 -8.06 -11.32 2.55
N MET A 88 -8.71 -10.31 3.11
CA MET A 88 -8.05 -9.25 3.88
C MET A 88 -7.28 -9.81 5.09
N ALA A 89 -7.87 -10.77 5.81
CA ALA A 89 -7.21 -11.44 6.93
C ALA A 89 -5.96 -12.20 6.47
N GLN A 90 -6.03 -12.91 5.35
CA GLN A 90 -4.87 -13.58 4.75
C GLN A 90 -3.76 -12.58 4.38
N ILE A 91 -4.09 -11.46 3.73
CA ILE A 91 -3.11 -10.41 3.36
C ILE A 91 -2.39 -9.86 4.60
N LYS A 92 -3.13 -9.59 5.68
CA LYS A 92 -2.55 -9.11 6.94
C LYS A 92 -1.56 -10.11 7.54
N ARG A 93 -1.94 -11.40 7.58
CA ARG A 93 -1.05 -12.47 8.05
C ARG A 93 0.22 -12.56 7.21
N ASP A 94 0.09 -12.61 5.89
CA ASP A 94 1.24 -12.70 4.97
C ASP A 94 2.18 -11.49 5.10
N HIS A 95 1.60 -10.31 5.28
CA HIS A 95 2.37 -9.09 5.52
C HIS A 95 3.12 -9.14 6.85
N ALA A 96 2.48 -9.56 7.94
CA ALA A 96 3.14 -9.70 9.25
C ALA A 96 4.33 -10.66 9.18
N LEU A 97 4.13 -11.85 8.59
CA LEU A 97 5.20 -12.84 8.38
C LEU A 97 6.35 -12.30 7.52
N ARG A 98 6.07 -11.44 6.53
CA ARG A 98 7.11 -10.80 5.72
C ARG A 98 7.89 -9.79 6.53
N VAL A 99 7.22 -8.96 7.34
CA VAL A 99 7.86 -7.96 8.21
C VAL A 99 8.77 -8.65 9.22
N GLU A 100 8.31 -9.72 9.87
CA GLU A 100 9.11 -10.51 10.81
C GLU A 100 10.37 -11.09 10.15
N ARG A 101 10.23 -11.70 8.97
CA ARG A 101 11.38 -12.22 8.20
C ARG A 101 12.39 -11.13 7.81
N MET A 102 11.90 -9.93 7.50
CA MET A 102 12.78 -8.79 7.18
C MET A 102 13.52 -8.27 8.42
N ALA A 103 12.87 -8.28 9.60
CA ALA A 103 13.50 -7.90 10.85
C ALA A 103 14.62 -8.89 11.24
N GLN A 104 14.33 -10.20 11.23
CA GLN A 104 15.32 -11.25 11.53
C GLN A 104 16.55 -11.20 10.63
N ARG A 105 16.38 -10.84 9.35
CA ARG A 105 17.49 -10.67 8.41
C ARG A 105 18.40 -9.49 8.76
N LYS A 106 17.85 -8.40 9.30
CA LYS A 106 18.66 -7.24 9.73
C LYS A 106 19.50 -7.60 10.96
N ASP A 107 18.91 -8.31 11.91
CA ASP A 107 19.59 -8.74 13.13
C ASP A 107 20.76 -9.69 12.81
N ASN A 108 20.60 -10.61 11.85
CA ASN A 108 21.68 -11.52 11.42
C ASN A 108 22.74 -10.87 10.51
N SER A 109 22.52 -9.63 10.06
CA SER A 109 23.45 -8.89 9.18
C SER A 109 24.24 -7.82 9.92
N THR A 110 24.13 -7.79 11.25
CA THR A 110 24.83 -6.87 12.17
C THR A 110 25.78 -7.66 13.05
#